data_AF-A0A2G5I6Z3-F1
#
_entry.id   AF-A0A2G5I6Z3-F1
#
_cell.length_a   1.000
_cell.length_b   1.000
_cell.length_c   1.000
_cell.angle_alpha   90.00
_cell.angle_beta   90.00
_cell.angle_gamma   90.00
#
_symmetry.space_group_name_H-M   'P 1'
#
loop_
_entity.id
_entity.type
_entity.pdbx_description
1 polymer ?
#
loop_
_entity_poly.entity_id
_entity_poly.type
_entity_poly.pdbx_seq_one_letter_code
_entity_poly.pdbx_strand_id
1 'polypeptide(L)'
;MPERHGISISLQSQYDALSLPEFPAPVPAASASDGLFPPKTNHEHNQTSAVEAYTPIYPGSQFWIVFRCSQPAEETRYYYFKLFLGGKCVLSWGCGEKNGWSGRVGFGIFESSGDDLADYPLLEKRAFVFPNMRETNEGGSFEIRVYRAIGRKRQDRPIKAWKQGAAPEGVKMNIAGYMKPQDPRRMYAYALLDPMNKPYASFVYHCHAGQQLRELGLDIPAEFDVDDIIKASPSKRAHRENKSATPAPIARPVSPPSTYTGKDSLALRRSLRSIPPGVGTAADGRWA
;
A
#
# COMPACT_ATOMS: atom_id res chain seq x y z
N MET A 1 0.88 -13.46 -12.13
CA MET A 1 1.93 -13.45 -11.10
C MET A 1 3.31 -13.59 -11.72
N PRO A 2 3.99 -12.45 -11.93
CA PRO A 2 5.41 -12.41 -12.28
C PRO A 2 6.29 -13.12 -11.25
N GLU A 3 7.23 -13.92 -11.72
CA GLU A 3 8.23 -14.59 -10.88
C GLU A 3 9.64 -14.47 -11.48
N ARG A 4 10.62 -14.15 -10.63
CA ARG A 4 12.05 -14.13 -11.00
C ARG A 4 12.91 -14.58 -9.83
N HIS A 5 13.82 -15.52 -10.06
CA HIS A 5 14.79 -16.01 -9.06
C HIS A 5 14.13 -16.45 -7.73
N GLY A 6 12.98 -17.13 -7.82
CA GLY A 6 12.18 -17.57 -6.66
C GLY A 6 11.46 -16.44 -5.91
N ILE A 7 11.48 -15.22 -6.42
CA ILE A 7 10.69 -14.09 -5.92
C ILE A 7 9.47 -13.94 -6.82
N SER A 8 8.29 -14.03 -6.23
CA SER A 8 7.02 -13.68 -6.86
C SER A 8 6.48 -12.40 -6.22
N ILE A 9 5.89 -11.55 -7.05
CA ILE A 9 5.17 -10.35 -6.63
C ILE A 9 3.82 -10.39 -7.33
N SER A 10 2.76 -9.98 -6.64
CA SER A 10 1.46 -9.72 -7.25
C SER A 10 0.80 -8.47 -6.69
N LEU A 11 -0.09 -7.87 -7.46
CA LEU A 11 -0.93 -6.76 -7.02
C LEU A 11 -2.29 -7.27 -6.56
N GLN A 12 -2.87 -6.68 -5.51
CA GLN A 12 -4.23 -6.98 -5.06
C GLN A 12 -5.07 -5.71 -4.97
N SER A 13 -6.32 -5.73 -5.44
CA SER A 13 -7.25 -4.59 -5.40
C SER A 13 -8.10 -4.56 -4.13
N GLN A 14 -8.52 -3.37 -3.70
CA GLN A 14 -9.42 -3.18 -2.55
C GLN A 14 -10.82 -3.77 -2.73
N TYR A 15 -11.28 -4.00 -3.97
CA TYR A 15 -12.67 -4.36 -4.24
C TYR A 15 -12.97 -5.84 -4.05
N ASP A 16 -12.04 -6.70 -4.44
CA ASP A 16 -12.16 -8.16 -4.41
C ASP A 16 -11.16 -8.82 -3.44
N ALA A 17 -10.08 -8.10 -3.07
CA ALA A 17 -8.90 -8.64 -2.39
C ALA A 17 -8.24 -9.83 -3.13
N LEU A 18 -8.55 -10.00 -4.41
CA LEU A 18 -7.94 -11.01 -5.27
C LEU A 18 -6.65 -10.46 -5.88
N SER A 19 -5.78 -11.36 -6.33
CA SER A 19 -4.64 -10.96 -7.16
C SER A 19 -5.14 -10.50 -8.51
N LEU A 20 -4.69 -9.32 -8.94
CA LEU A 20 -4.97 -8.79 -10.27
C LEU A 20 -4.39 -9.70 -11.35
N PRO A 21 -5.03 -9.81 -12.52
CA PRO A 21 -4.45 -10.55 -13.63
C PRO A 21 -3.21 -9.80 -14.13
N GLU A 22 -2.15 -10.55 -14.38
CA GLU A 22 -0.83 -10.02 -14.73
C GLU A 22 -0.33 -10.79 -15.93
N PHE A 23 -0.36 -10.13 -17.08
CA PHE A 23 0.00 -10.68 -18.38
C PHE A 23 1.49 -10.43 -18.64
N PRO A 24 2.21 -11.35 -19.33
CA PRO A 24 3.57 -11.08 -19.77
C PRO A 24 3.62 -9.95 -20.80
N ALA A 25 4.81 -9.43 -21.08
CA ALA A 25 4.99 -8.45 -22.16
C ALA A 25 4.48 -9.01 -23.50
N PRO A 26 3.76 -8.22 -24.32
CA PRO A 26 3.37 -8.62 -25.66
C PRO A 26 4.59 -9.03 -26.49
N VAL A 27 4.54 -10.22 -27.10
CA VAL A 27 5.60 -10.65 -28.03
C VAL A 27 5.51 -9.76 -29.28
N PRO A 28 6.56 -9.04 -29.67
CA PRO A 28 6.52 -8.23 -30.88
C PRO A 28 6.22 -9.11 -32.10
N ALA A 29 5.24 -8.73 -32.92
CA ALA A 29 4.81 -9.49 -34.10
C ALA A 29 5.85 -9.53 -35.26
N ALA A 30 7.11 -9.19 -34.98
CA ALA A 30 8.21 -9.05 -35.93
C ALA A 30 9.32 -10.08 -35.66
N SER A 31 8.95 -11.37 -35.63
CA SER A 31 9.90 -12.49 -35.71
C SER A 31 9.35 -13.64 -36.57
N ALA A 32 8.62 -13.27 -37.63
CA ALA A 32 8.11 -14.17 -38.68
C ALA A 32 8.36 -13.58 -40.08
N SER A 33 9.55 -13.00 -40.30
CA SER A 33 10.04 -12.62 -41.62
C SER A 33 11.55 -12.84 -41.70
N ASP A 34 11.95 -13.76 -42.55
CA ASP A 34 13.34 -14.09 -42.88
C ASP A 34 14.02 -12.93 -43.65
N GLY A 35 15.35 -12.80 -43.52
CA GLY A 35 16.19 -12.03 -44.45
C GLY A 35 16.69 -10.62 -44.08
N LEU A 36 17.99 -10.58 -43.74
CA LEU A 36 19.01 -9.59 -44.17
C LEU A 36 19.03 -8.10 -43.69
N PHE A 37 20.19 -7.75 -43.08
CA PHE A 37 20.79 -6.42 -42.81
C PHE A 37 20.32 -5.59 -41.58
N PRO A 38 21.17 -4.69 -41.02
CA PRO A 38 22.50 -4.96 -40.43
C PRO A 38 22.62 -4.42 -38.98
N PRO A 39 23.62 -4.85 -38.17
CA PRO A 39 23.62 -4.61 -36.72
C PRO A 39 24.10 -3.20 -36.32
N LYS A 40 23.18 -2.38 -35.79
CA LYS A 40 23.43 -1.12 -35.05
C LYS A 40 22.29 -0.94 -34.03
N THR A 41 22.49 -0.59 -32.76
CA THR A 41 23.68 -0.12 -32.02
C THR A 41 23.85 -0.83 -30.66
N ASN A 42 25.04 -0.73 -30.08
CA ASN A 42 25.38 -1.31 -28.78
C ASN A 42 24.58 -0.67 -27.62
N HIS A 43 23.44 -1.25 -27.29
CA HIS A 43 23.01 -1.38 -25.91
C HIS A 43 23.04 -2.86 -25.53
N GLU A 44 24.06 -3.25 -24.76
CA GLU A 44 24.03 -4.49 -23.98
C GLU A 44 22.95 -4.37 -22.89
N HIS A 45 21.69 -4.48 -23.32
CA HIS A 45 20.56 -4.51 -22.42
C HIS A 45 20.69 -5.78 -21.57
N ASN A 46 20.87 -5.62 -20.26
CA ASN A 46 20.97 -6.73 -19.32
C ASN A 46 19.59 -7.39 -19.16
N GLN A 47 19.16 -8.16 -20.17
CA GLN A 47 17.87 -8.86 -20.27
C GLN A 47 17.62 -9.92 -19.16
N THR A 48 18.55 -10.07 -18.21
CA THR A 48 18.65 -11.23 -17.31
C THR A 48 18.10 -11.02 -15.89
N SER A 49 17.54 -9.86 -15.56
CA SER A 49 17.05 -9.57 -14.18
C SER A 49 15.66 -8.92 -14.11
N ALA A 50 15.18 -8.27 -15.17
CA ALA A 50 13.85 -7.65 -15.19
C ALA A 50 12.77 -8.63 -15.69
N VAL A 51 11.58 -8.54 -15.10
CA VAL A 51 10.33 -9.14 -15.61
C VAL A 51 9.30 -8.04 -15.72
N GLU A 52 8.65 -7.95 -16.88
CA GLU A 52 7.59 -6.98 -17.17
C GLU A 52 6.22 -7.65 -17.06
N ALA A 53 5.26 -6.91 -16.52
CA ALA A 53 3.92 -7.38 -16.20
C ALA A 53 2.88 -6.33 -16.57
N TYR A 54 1.86 -6.72 -17.31
CA TYR A 54 0.78 -5.85 -17.73
C TYR A 54 -0.48 -6.16 -16.92
N THR A 55 -1.13 -5.14 -16.36
CA THR A 55 -2.20 -5.30 -15.36
C THR A 55 -3.33 -4.29 -15.60
N PRO A 56 -4.62 -4.68 -15.52
CA PRO A 56 -5.72 -3.74 -15.60
C PRO A 56 -5.78 -2.82 -14.36
N ILE A 57 -5.90 -1.52 -14.61
CA ILE A 57 -6.14 -0.47 -13.61
C ILE A 57 -7.56 -0.57 -13.08
N TYR A 58 -7.74 -0.51 -11.75
CA TYR A 58 -9.07 -0.31 -11.13
C TYR A 58 -9.19 1.16 -10.71
N PRO A 59 -9.90 2.04 -11.47
CA PRO A 59 -9.72 3.49 -11.37
C PRO A 59 -10.06 4.06 -10.00
N GLY A 60 -9.12 4.84 -9.44
CA GLY A 60 -9.25 5.43 -8.11
C GLY A 60 -9.23 4.42 -6.96
N SER A 61 -8.99 3.14 -7.21
CA SER A 61 -8.97 2.10 -6.17
C SER A 61 -7.61 2.01 -5.51
N GLN A 62 -7.59 1.73 -4.20
CA GLN A 62 -6.37 1.29 -3.53
C GLN A 62 -5.97 -0.10 -4.02
N PHE A 63 -4.65 -0.33 -4.08
CA PHE A 63 -4.07 -1.66 -4.24
C PHE A 63 -2.96 -1.94 -3.20
N TRP A 64 -2.57 -3.20 -3.11
CA TRP A 64 -1.47 -3.68 -2.28
C TRP A 64 -0.46 -4.45 -3.11
N ILE A 65 0.82 -4.34 -2.75
CA ILE A 65 1.90 -5.17 -3.28
C ILE A 65 2.04 -6.37 -2.35
N VAL A 66 1.71 -7.56 -2.81
CA VAL A 66 1.94 -8.83 -2.13
C VAL A 66 3.20 -9.47 -2.72
N PHE A 67 4.03 -10.07 -1.88
CA PHE A 67 5.26 -10.71 -2.33
C PHE A 67 5.56 -11.98 -1.54
N ARG A 68 6.20 -12.94 -2.22
CA ARG A 68 6.69 -14.19 -1.63
C ARG A 68 8.04 -14.53 -2.26
N CYS A 69 9.02 -14.80 -1.43
CA CYS A 69 10.34 -15.25 -1.82
C CYS A 69 10.51 -16.72 -1.42
N SER A 70 11.27 -17.46 -2.21
CA SER A 70 11.88 -18.72 -1.79
C SER A 70 12.78 -18.48 -0.57
N GLN A 71 13.00 -19.55 0.20
CA GLN A 71 14.08 -19.52 1.18
C GLN A 71 15.41 -19.37 0.41
N PRO A 72 16.24 -18.36 0.73
CA PRO A 72 17.47 -18.15 0.00
C PRO A 72 18.52 -19.22 0.30
N ALA A 73 19.42 -19.43 -0.67
CA ALA A 73 20.68 -20.12 -0.46
C ALA A 73 21.62 -19.33 0.48
N GLU A 74 22.76 -19.93 0.83
CA GLU A 74 23.66 -19.43 1.88
C GLU A 74 24.11 -17.97 1.69
N GLU A 75 24.51 -17.34 2.80
CA GLU A 75 24.79 -15.90 2.98
C GLU A 75 23.59 -14.93 2.98
N THR A 76 22.55 -15.14 2.18
CA THR A 76 21.44 -14.17 2.11
C THR A 76 20.50 -14.29 3.33
N ARG A 77 20.39 -13.24 4.14
CA ARG A 77 19.55 -13.19 5.35
C ARG A 77 18.27 -12.37 5.19
N TYR A 78 18.23 -11.49 4.20
CA TYR A 78 17.08 -10.63 3.91
C TYR A 78 16.95 -10.36 2.41
N TYR A 79 15.72 -10.20 1.95
CA TYR A 79 15.40 -9.50 0.70
C TYR A 79 15.03 -8.06 1.02
N TYR A 80 15.63 -7.11 0.33
CA TYR A 80 15.40 -5.67 0.45
C TYR A 80 14.80 -5.14 -0.85
N PHE A 81 13.66 -4.49 -0.74
CA PHE A 81 12.85 -4.04 -1.86
C PHE A 81 12.87 -2.52 -1.93
N LYS A 82 12.82 -1.98 -3.15
CA LYS A 82 12.65 -0.55 -3.43
C LYS A 82 11.58 -0.37 -4.51
N LEU A 83 10.58 0.44 -4.24
CA LEU A 83 9.60 0.89 -5.22
C LEU A 83 10.08 2.19 -5.86
N PHE A 84 10.13 2.20 -7.19
CA PHE A 84 10.45 3.33 -8.03
C PHE A 84 9.20 3.77 -8.81
N LEU A 85 8.86 5.05 -8.69
CA LEU A 85 7.86 5.72 -9.53
C LEU A 85 8.62 6.71 -10.42
N GLY A 86 8.55 6.55 -11.75
CA GLY A 86 9.28 7.42 -12.69
C GLY A 86 10.79 7.48 -12.44
N GLY A 87 11.41 6.34 -12.18
CA GLY A 87 12.84 6.25 -11.85
C GLY A 87 13.25 6.81 -10.47
N LYS A 88 12.32 7.35 -9.67
CA LYS A 88 12.58 7.87 -8.32
C LYS A 88 12.15 6.85 -7.26
N CYS A 89 13.08 6.44 -6.40
CA CYS A 89 12.79 5.55 -5.27
C CYS A 89 11.92 6.28 -4.23
N VAL A 90 10.66 5.87 -4.09
CA VAL A 90 9.69 6.50 -3.16
C VAL A 90 9.51 5.71 -1.85
N LEU A 91 9.73 4.40 -1.88
CA LEU A 91 9.54 3.52 -0.72
C LEU A 91 10.55 2.37 -0.74
N SER A 92 10.93 1.89 0.44
CA SER A 92 11.73 0.68 0.60
C SER A 92 11.29 -0.12 1.81
N TRP A 93 11.26 -1.44 1.69
CA TRP A 93 10.93 -2.37 2.77
C TRP A 93 11.87 -3.60 2.70
N GLY A 94 11.77 -4.51 3.66
CA GLY A 94 12.54 -5.74 3.61
C GLY A 94 11.86 -6.89 4.33
N CYS A 95 12.15 -8.09 3.86
CA CYS A 95 11.65 -9.35 4.39
C CYS A 95 12.81 -10.27 4.74
N GLY A 96 12.58 -11.22 5.65
CA GLY A 96 13.52 -12.25 6.06
C GLY A 96 12.79 -13.41 6.71
N GLU A 97 13.54 -14.35 7.26
CA GLU A 97 13.05 -15.57 7.93
C GLU A 97 11.89 -15.33 8.92
N LYS A 98 11.97 -14.28 9.75
CA LYS A 98 10.93 -13.91 10.74
C LYS A 98 9.55 -13.61 10.15
N ASN A 99 9.47 -13.40 8.84
CA ASN A 99 8.26 -13.10 8.10
C ASN A 99 7.88 -14.26 7.15
N GLY A 100 8.49 -15.44 7.30
CA GLY A 100 8.28 -16.58 6.39
C GLY A 100 8.58 -16.23 4.93
N TRP A 101 9.59 -15.37 4.70
CA TRP A 101 10.01 -14.90 3.38
C TRP A 101 8.89 -14.28 2.53
N SER A 102 7.81 -13.78 3.13
CA SER A 102 6.65 -13.22 2.44
C SER A 102 6.11 -11.96 3.12
N GLY A 103 5.15 -11.29 2.49
CA GLY A 103 4.48 -10.15 3.08
C GLY A 103 3.59 -9.36 2.13
N ARG A 104 3.07 -8.23 2.64
CA ARG A 104 2.18 -7.29 1.95
C ARG A 104 2.56 -5.87 2.31
N VAL A 105 2.59 -4.97 1.33
CA VAL A 105 2.78 -3.54 1.51
C VAL A 105 1.55 -2.82 0.97
N GLY A 106 0.91 -2.01 1.82
CA GLY A 106 -0.28 -1.23 1.46
C GLY A 106 -0.12 0.27 1.50
N PHE A 107 0.95 0.75 2.13
CA PHE A 107 1.24 2.17 2.26
C PHE A 107 2.73 2.42 2.46
N GLY A 108 3.18 3.62 2.06
CA GLY A 108 4.42 4.22 2.56
C GLY A 108 4.15 5.13 3.75
N ILE A 109 5.18 5.44 4.53
CA ILE A 109 5.11 6.40 5.65
C ILE A 109 5.90 7.64 5.24
N PHE A 110 5.28 8.81 5.37
CA PHE A 110 5.83 10.11 4.98
C PHE A 110 5.62 11.13 6.10
N GLU A 111 6.34 12.24 6.06
CA GLU A 111 6.00 13.41 6.87
C GLU A 111 4.82 14.14 6.24
N SER A 112 3.88 14.60 7.07
CA SER A 112 2.72 15.42 6.66
C SER A 112 3.18 16.64 5.86
N SER A 113 2.43 16.98 4.81
CA SER A 113 2.65 18.18 3.99
C SER A 113 1.81 19.39 4.42
N GLY A 114 1.14 19.34 5.58
CA GLY A 114 0.26 20.40 6.07
C GLY A 114 0.74 21.01 7.39
N ASP A 115 0.50 22.32 7.53
CA ASP A 115 0.90 23.14 8.68
C ASP A 115 0.30 22.65 10.02
N ASP A 116 1.20 22.44 10.99
CA ASP A 116 1.16 23.06 12.32
C ASP A 116 -0.19 23.14 13.07
N LEU A 117 -0.83 21.99 13.28
CA LEU A 117 -1.80 21.81 14.39
C LEU A 117 -1.21 21.05 15.60
N ALA A 118 0.08 20.71 15.57
CA ALA A 118 0.82 20.11 16.67
C ALA A 118 2.31 20.48 16.57
N ASP A 119 2.98 20.70 17.72
CA ASP A 119 4.41 21.03 17.81
C ASP A 119 5.39 19.91 17.34
N TYR A 120 4.87 18.88 16.65
CA TYR A 120 5.62 17.69 16.25
C TYR A 120 5.24 17.25 14.83
N PRO A 121 6.22 16.85 14.00
CA PRO A 121 5.96 16.40 12.63
C PRO A 121 5.05 15.17 12.63
N LEU A 122 3.82 15.34 12.15
CA LEU A 122 2.84 14.28 12.03
C LEU A 122 3.25 13.34 10.88
N LEU A 123 3.25 12.04 11.14
CA LEU A 123 3.58 11.04 10.12
C LEU A 123 2.30 10.50 9.48
N GLU A 124 2.20 10.62 8.17
CA GLU A 124 1.08 10.15 7.35
C GLU A 124 1.39 8.79 6.70
N LYS A 125 0.34 7.99 6.54
CA LYS A 125 0.35 6.76 5.74
C LYS A 125 -0.21 7.12 4.37
N ARG A 126 0.52 6.83 3.29
CA ARG A 126 0.01 7.00 1.92
C ARG A 126 -0.15 5.67 1.22
N ALA A 127 -1.38 5.33 0.87
CA ALA A 127 -1.71 4.11 0.15
C ALA A 127 -1.47 4.24 -1.35
N PHE A 128 -1.13 3.12 -2.01
CA PHE A 128 -1.04 3.08 -3.47
C PHE A 128 -2.44 3.06 -4.08
N VAL A 129 -2.69 3.96 -5.00
CA VAL A 129 -4.00 4.14 -5.63
C VAL A 129 -3.80 4.24 -7.14
N PHE A 130 -4.55 3.46 -7.90
CA PHE A 130 -4.56 3.61 -9.36
C PHE A 130 -5.20 4.95 -9.76
N PRO A 131 -4.69 5.64 -10.79
CA PRO A 131 -5.26 6.91 -11.24
C PRO A 131 -6.70 6.72 -11.72
N ASN A 132 -7.47 7.81 -11.75
CA ASN A 132 -8.80 7.79 -12.36
C ASN A 132 -8.63 7.92 -13.89
N MET A 133 -9.36 7.14 -14.71
CA MET A 133 -9.23 7.21 -16.18
C MET A 133 -9.49 8.61 -16.74
N ARG A 134 -10.29 9.43 -16.03
CA ARG A 134 -10.54 10.83 -16.40
C ARG A 134 -9.33 11.76 -16.25
N GLU A 135 -8.28 11.32 -15.57
CA GLU A 135 -7.09 12.11 -15.23
C GLU A 135 -5.87 11.69 -16.04
N THR A 136 -5.81 10.44 -16.52
CA THR A 136 -4.67 9.88 -17.27
C THR A 136 -5.19 8.93 -18.35
N ASN A 137 -5.11 9.33 -19.62
CA ASN A 137 -5.47 8.46 -20.75
C ASN A 137 -4.42 7.38 -21.03
N GLU A 138 -3.20 7.47 -20.48
CA GLU A 138 -2.04 6.66 -20.89
C GLU A 138 -1.75 5.47 -19.96
N GLY A 139 -2.53 5.28 -18.90
CA GLY A 139 -2.26 4.27 -17.87
C GLY A 139 -1.09 4.69 -16.99
N GLY A 140 -0.12 3.79 -16.77
CA GLY A 140 0.89 3.97 -15.74
C GLY A 140 1.96 2.92 -15.61
N SER A 141 3.10 3.27 -15.02
CA SER A 141 4.11 2.26 -14.66
C SER A 141 4.86 2.51 -13.35
N PHE A 142 5.35 1.41 -12.76
CA PHE A 142 6.26 1.42 -11.63
C PHE A 142 7.20 0.22 -11.65
N GLU A 143 8.35 0.36 -10.99
CA GLU A 143 9.35 -0.71 -10.88
C GLU A 143 9.59 -1.07 -9.40
N ILE A 144 9.60 -2.36 -9.08
CA ILE A 144 10.08 -2.90 -7.81
C ILE A 144 11.43 -3.57 -8.04
N ARG A 145 12.50 -3.00 -7.45
CA ARG A 145 13.84 -3.61 -7.44
C ARG A 145 14.05 -4.39 -6.16
N VAL A 146 14.55 -5.61 -6.27
CA VAL A 146 14.88 -6.50 -5.16
C VAL A 146 16.39 -6.72 -5.09
N TYR A 147 16.91 -6.66 -3.88
CA TYR A 147 18.32 -6.86 -3.54
C TYR A 147 18.40 -7.89 -2.41
N ARG A 148 19.38 -8.77 -2.44
CA ARG A 148 19.77 -9.65 -1.34
C ARG A 148 20.62 -8.86 -0.35
N ALA A 149 20.51 -9.21 0.93
CA ALA A 149 21.28 -8.58 2.00
C ALA A 149 21.70 -9.61 3.05
N ILE A 150 22.96 -9.51 3.48
CA ILE A 150 23.56 -10.37 4.51
C ILE A 150 23.16 -9.93 5.93
N GLY A 151 22.76 -8.67 6.10
CA GLY A 151 22.39 -8.12 7.39
C GLY A 151 21.59 -6.83 7.30
N ARG A 152 21.04 -6.41 8.44
CA ARG A 152 20.40 -5.11 8.61
C ARG A 152 20.66 -4.52 9.99
N LYS A 153 20.83 -3.20 10.07
CA LYS A 153 20.98 -2.45 11.31
C LYS A 153 19.78 -1.50 11.44
N ARG A 154 19.19 -1.40 12.64
CA ARG A 154 18.20 -0.35 12.91
C ARG A 154 18.87 1.00 12.70
N GLN A 155 18.24 1.88 11.95
CA GLN A 155 18.73 3.24 11.71
C GLN A 155 17.55 4.19 11.86
N ASP A 156 17.70 5.22 12.69
CA ASP A 156 16.77 6.34 12.69
C ASP A 156 17.11 7.19 11.47
N ARG A 157 16.36 6.96 10.37
CA ARG A 157 16.42 7.77 9.15
C ARG A 157 15.35 8.85 9.23
N PRO A 158 15.62 10.07 8.75
CA PRO A 158 14.55 11.03 8.51
C PRO A 158 13.55 10.39 7.54
N ILE A 159 12.30 10.33 7.98
CA ILE A 159 11.19 10.09 7.06
C ILE A 159 11.12 11.33 6.17
N LYS A 160 10.75 11.18 4.89
CA LYS A 160 10.71 12.32 3.98
C LYS A 160 9.27 12.78 3.83
N ALA A 161 9.05 14.09 3.80
CA ALA A 161 7.83 14.67 3.26
C ALA A 161 7.53 14.13 1.85
N TRP A 162 6.26 13.82 1.59
CA TRP A 162 5.82 13.47 0.24
C TRP A 162 5.80 14.72 -0.64
N LYS A 163 6.44 14.66 -1.82
CA LYS A 163 6.38 15.75 -2.80
C LYS A 163 5.31 15.42 -3.84
N GLN A 164 4.33 16.30 -3.99
CA GLN A 164 3.36 16.22 -5.08
C GLN A 164 4.12 16.30 -6.43
N GLY A 165 3.81 15.40 -7.37
CA GLY A 165 4.61 15.21 -8.60
C GLY A 165 5.90 14.36 -8.44
N ALA A 166 6.12 13.70 -7.29
CA ALA A 166 7.20 12.72 -7.15
C ALA A 166 6.94 11.42 -7.94
N ALA A 167 5.67 11.05 -8.13
CA ALA A 167 5.24 10.01 -9.05
C ALA A 167 4.92 10.62 -10.42
N PRO A 168 5.33 10.01 -11.54
CA PRO A 168 4.78 10.33 -12.85
C PRO A 168 3.33 9.82 -12.94
N GLU A 169 2.72 10.03 -14.09
CA GLU A 169 1.43 9.45 -14.45
C GLU A 169 1.48 7.92 -14.25
N GLY A 170 0.50 7.39 -13.50
CA GLY A 170 0.32 5.94 -13.38
C GLY A 170 0.05 5.32 -12.03
N VAL A 171 0.64 5.85 -10.94
CA VAL A 171 0.35 5.39 -9.57
C VAL A 171 0.33 6.60 -8.64
N LYS A 172 -0.81 6.80 -7.98
CA LYS A 172 -0.99 7.85 -6.97
C LYS A 172 -0.67 7.30 -5.58
N MET A 173 -0.22 8.19 -4.70
CA MET A 173 -0.02 7.89 -3.27
C MET A 173 -0.88 8.83 -2.42
N ASN A 174 -2.10 8.39 -2.12
CA ASN A 174 -3.11 9.18 -1.42
C ASN A 174 -3.03 8.97 0.09
N ILE A 175 -3.33 10.01 0.87
CA ILE A 175 -3.35 9.92 2.34
C ILE A 175 -4.42 8.91 2.78
N ALA A 176 -3.99 7.91 3.55
CA ALA A 176 -4.81 6.82 4.10
C ALA A 176 -4.90 6.87 5.64
N GLY A 177 -4.66 8.04 6.21
CA GLY A 177 -4.64 8.31 7.65
C GLY A 177 -3.22 8.49 8.21
N TYR A 178 -3.12 8.57 9.54
CA TYR A 178 -1.88 8.91 10.24
C TYR A 178 -1.30 7.74 11.05
N MET A 179 -0.01 7.82 11.35
CA MET A 179 0.69 6.93 12.28
C MET A 179 0.32 7.31 13.72
N LYS A 180 -0.16 6.34 14.49
CA LYS A 180 -0.43 6.52 15.92
C LYS A 180 0.90 6.55 16.71
N PRO A 181 0.93 7.05 17.95
CA PRO A 181 2.12 7.00 18.81
C PRO A 181 2.64 5.57 19.03
N GLN A 182 1.74 4.59 19.16
CA GLN A 182 2.05 3.17 19.33
C GLN A 182 2.45 2.42 18.05
N ASP A 183 2.29 3.03 16.87
CA ASP A 183 2.62 2.35 15.61
C ASP A 183 4.16 2.21 15.48
N PRO A 184 4.70 1.04 15.09
CA PRO A 184 6.14 0.79 15.09
C PRO A 184 6.88 1.59 14.01
N ARG A 185 7.72 2.56 14.43
CA ARG A 185 8.53 3.43 13.54
C ARG A 185 9.95 2.87 13.30
N ARG A 186 10.08 1.56 13.09
CA ARG A 186 11.39 0.88 12.99
C ARG A 186 11.92 0.90 11.56
N MET A 187 12.86 1.80 11.28
CA MET A 187 13.59 1.85 10.01
C MET A 187 14.92 1.08 10.09
N TYR A 188 15.38 0.57 8.95
CA TYR A 188 16.58 -0.28 8.86
C TYR A 188 17.45 0.11 7.64
N ALA A 189 18.76 0.15 7.86
CA ALA A 189 19.75 0.05 6.78
C ALA A 189 20.05 -1.43 6.50
N TYR A 190 20.21 -1.80 5.23
CA TYR A 190 20.55 -3.16 4.81
C TYR A 190 21.97 -3.19 4.22
N ALA A 191 22.75 -4.20 4.60
CA ALA A 191 24.04 -4.50 4.00
C ALA A 191 23.80 -5.37 2.76
N LEU A 192 23.78 -4.74 1.58
CA LEU A 192 23.43 -5.40 0.33
C LEU A 192 24.56 -6.29 -0.17
N LEU A 193 24.20 -7.46 -0.69
CA LEU A 193 25.11 -8.33 -1.45
C LEU A 193 25.19 -7.89 -2.93
N ASP A 194 24.08 -7.37 -3.47
CA ASP A 194 24.00 -6.94 -4.87
C ASP A 194 24.29 -5.43 -5.02
N PRO A 195 25.01 -5.01 -6.09
CA PRO A 195 25.29 -3.60 -6.36
C PRO A 195 24.01 -2.76 -6.53
N MET A 196 24.04 -1.50 -6.07
CA MET A 196 22.88 -0.59 -6.11
C MET A 196 22.28 -0.40 -7.53
N ASN A 197 23.12 -0.48 -8.56
CA ASN A 197 22.78 -0.37 -9.98
C ASN A 197 22.50 -1.72 -10.68
N LYS A 198 22.71 -2.85 -10.01
CA LYS A 198 22.46 -4.21 -10.54
C LYS A 198 21.61 -5.01 -9.53
N PRO A 199 20.28 -4.81 -9.50
CA PRO A 199 19.41 -5.53 -8.59
C PRO A 199 19.37 -7.04 -8.91
N TYR A 200 19.09 -7.85 -7.89
CA TYR A 200 18.95 -9.30 -8.01
C TYR A 200 17.71 -9.70 -8.82
N ALA A 201 16.65 -8.91 -8.74
CA ALA A 201 15.49 -8.99 -9.62
C ALA A 201 14.84 -7.60 -9.76
N SER A 202 14.27 -7.30 -10.91
CA SER A 202 13.39 -6.15 -11.14
C SER A 202 12.02 -6.63 -11.62
N PHE A 203 10.96 -6.00 -11.15
CA PHE A 203 9.59 -6.24 -11.59
C PHE A 203 9.01 -4.91 -12.07
N VAL A 204 8.69 -4.79 -13.35
CA VAL A 204 8.08 -3.59 -13.94
C VAL A 204 6.61 -3.88 -14.20
N TYR A 205 5.74 -3.05 -13.63
CA TYR A 205 4.30 -3.16 -13.82
C TYR A 205 3.81 -2.05 -14.74
N HIS A 206 3.08 -2.43 -15.78
CA HIS A 206 2.42 -1.59 -16.77
C HIS A 206 0.91 -1.67 -16.52
N CYS A 207 0.39 -0.65 -15.86
CA CYS A 207 -1.00 -0.57 -15.43
C CYS A 207 -1.79 0.22 -16.48
N HIS A 208 -2.80 -0.38 -17.12
CA HIS A 208 -3.56 0.27 -18.20
C HIS A 208 -5.06 -0.05 -18.13
N ALA A 209 -5.88 0.64 -18.93
CA ALA A 209 -7.28 0.28 -19.12
C ALA A 209 -7.44 -1.06 -19.88
N GLY A 210 -8.61 -1.71 -19.72
CA GLY A 210 -8.91 -2.96 -20.41
C GLY A 210 -8.76 -2.84 -21.93
N GLN A 211 -9.37 -1.81 -22.52
CA GLN A 211 -9.23 -1.51 -23.95
C GLN A 211 -7.77 -1.33 -24.39
N GLN A 212 -6.96 -0.58 -23.65
CA GLN A 212 -5.55 -0.32 -24.02
C GLN A 212 -4.71 -1.60 -24.02
N LEU A 213 -4.97 -2.51 -23.09
CA LEU A 213 -4.30 -3.80 -23.04
C LEU A 213 -4.72 -4.69 -24.23
N ARG A 214 -5.99 -4.63 -24.65
CA ARG A 214 -6.46 -5.28 -25.90
C ARG A 214 -5.80 -4.67 -27.15
N GLU A 215 -5.61 -3.35 -27.19
CA GLU A 215 -4.87 -2.64 -28.26
C GLU A 215 -3.39 -3.06 -28.32
N LEU A 216 -2.79 -3.43 -27.19
CA LEU A 216 -1.47 -4.07 -27.10
C LEU A 216 -1.47 -5.57 -27.47
N GLY A 217 -2.60 -6.13 -27.89
CA GLY A 217 -2.73 -7.54 -28.27
C GLY A 217 -2.87 -8.52 -27.10
N LEU A 218 -3.15 -8.05 -25.88
CA LEU A 218 -3.37 -8.90 -24.72
C LEU A 218 -4.84 -9.32 -24.62
N ASP A 219 -5.08 -10.63 -24.57
CA ASP A 219 -6.42 -11.18 -24.36
C ASP A 219 -6.81 -11.06 -22.89
N ILE A 220 -7.70 -10.10 -22.59
CA ILE A 220 -8.25 -9.89 -21.25
C ILE A 220 -9.61 -10.58 -21.13
N PRO A 221 -9.76 -11.55 -20.22
CA PRO A 221 -11.05 -12.16 -19.89
C PRO A 221 -12.05 -11.10 -19.43
N ALA A 222 -13.32 -11.24 -19.84
CA ALA A 222 -14.35 -10.22 -19.63
C ALA A 222 -14.61 -9.91 -18.15
N GLU A 223 -14.39 -10.87 -17.24
CA GLU A 223 -14.49 -10.69 -15.79
C GLU A 223 -13.46 -9.70 -15.20
N PHE A 224 -12.38 -9.43 -15.94
CA PHE A 224 -11.36 -8.43 -15.60
C PHE A 224 -11.45 -7.17 -16.47
N ASP A 225 -12.50 -7.04 -17.28
CA ASP A 225 -12.74 -5.82 -18.06
C ASP A 225 -13.27 -4.71 -17.14
N VAL A 226 -12.37 -3.82 -16.78
CA VAL A 226 -12.58 -2.72 -15.83
C VAL A 226 -13.73 -1.81 -16.23
N ASP A 227 -13.95 -1.63 -17.54
CA ASP A 227 -15.04 -0.82 -18.07
C ASP A 227 -16.41 -1.42 -17.71
N ASP A 228 -16.49 -2.74 -17.50
CA ASP A 228 -17.65 -3.43 -16.94
C ASP A 228 -17.65 -3.43 -15.41
N ILE A 229 -16.51 -3.45 -14.73
CA ILE A 229 -16.45 -3.36 -13.25
C ILE A 229 -16.98 -1.98 -12.75
N ILE A 230 -16.74 -0.91 -13.51
CA ILE A 230 -17.35 0.43 -13.26
C ILE A 230 -18.86 0.46 -13.55
N LYS A 231 -19.37 -0.43 -14.43
CA LYS A 231 -20.83 -0.63 -14.61
C LYS A 231 -21.42 -1.51 -13.51
N ALA A 232 -20.67 -2.51 -13.02
CA ALA A 232 -21.04 -3.45 -11.97
C ALA A 232 -20.94 -2.87 -10.53
N SER A 233 -20.41 -1.65 -10.38
CA SER A 233 -20.29 -0.98 -9.09
C SER A 233 -21.63 -0.97 -8.32
N PRO A 234 -21.70 -1.44 -7.06
CA PRO A 234 -22.95 -1.59 -6.32
C PRO A 234 -23.78 -0.31 -6.19
N SER A 235 -23.13 0.86 -6.26
CA SER A 235 -23.73 2.19 -6.24
C SER A 235 -24.70 2.46 -7.41
N LYS A 236 -24.62 1.70 -8.52
CA LYS A 236 -25.59 1.76 -9.62
C LYS A 236 -26.74 0.73 -9.49
N ARG A 237 -26.69 -0.18 -8.51
CA ARG A 237 -27.75 -1.20 -8.30
C ARG A 237 -29.02 -0.64 -7.63
N ALA A 238 -29.00 0.63 -7.23
CA ALA A 238 -30.07 1.28 -6.47
C ALA A 238 -30.80 2.38 -7.26
N HIS A 239 -31.38 2.03 -8.41
CA HIS A 239 -32.59 2.69 -8.89
C HIS A 239 -33.68 1.66 -9.20
N ARG A 240 -33.86 0.69 -8.30
CA ARG A 240 -35.02 -0.19 -8.32
C ARG A 240 -36.24 0.68 -7.96
N GLU A 241 -37.21 0.75 -8.85
CA GLU A 241 -38.46 1.48 -8.60
C GLU A 241 -39.08 1.02 -7.28
N ASN A 242 -39.19 1.92 -6.30
CA ASN A 242 -40.02 1.69 -5.14
C ASN A 242 -41.49 1.77 -5.58
N LYS A 243 -42.02 0.65 -6.09
CA LYS A 243 -43.47 0.45 -6.15
C LYS A 243 -44.02 0.51 -4.73
N SER A 244 -44.65 1.63 -4.43
CA SER A 244 -45.30 1.94 -3.17
C SER A 244 -46.33 0.87 -2.80
N ALA A 245 -45.93 -0.09 -1.96
CA ALA A 245 -46.83 -0.98 -1.25
C ALA A 245 -46.91 -0.52 0.22
N THR A 246 -47.86 0.37 0.50
CA THR A 246 -48.11 0.92 1.84
C THR A 246 -48.64 -0.19 2.77
N PRO A 247 -47.97 -0.53 3.87
CA PRO A 247 -48.57 -1.38 4.90
C PRO A 247 -49.59 -0.55 5.72
N ALA A 248 -50.72 -1.15 6.08
CA ALA A 248 -51.73 -0.50 6.90
C ALA A 248 -51.19 -0.19 8.33
N PRO A 249 -51.61 0.93 8.96
CA PRO A 249 -51.12 1.31 10.28
C PRO A 249 -51.65 0.37 11.37
N ILE A 250 -50.74 -0.23 12.14
CA ILE A 250 -51.08 -1.00 13.35
C ILE A 250 -51.46 -0.02 14.46
N ALA A 251 -52.67 -0.19 15.01
CA ALA A 251 -53.16 0.62 16.13
C ALA A 251 -52.33 0.39 17.41
N ARG A 252 -52.04 1.47 18.14
CA ARG A 252 -51.35 1.39 19.43
C ARG A 252 -52.32 0.99 20.55
N PRO A 253 -51.98 0.03 21.43
CA PRO A 253 -52.69 -0.17 22.70
C PRO A 253 -52.49 1.03 23.64
N VAL A 254 -53.46 1.28 24.52
CA VAL A 254 -53.58 2.51 25.32
C VAL A 254 -53.50 2.24 26.83
N SER A 255 -52.48 2.82 27.48
CA SER A 255 -52.38 3.23 28.91
C SER A 255 -52.44 2.11 29.98
N PRO A 256 -52.02 2.36 31.25
CA PRO A 256 -52.71 3.25 32.21
C PRO A 256 -51.70 4.14 33.01
N PRO A 257 -51.95 4.71 34.22
CA PRO A 257 -51.65 6.12 34.47
C PRO A 257 -50.44 6.37 35.40
N SER A 258 -49.93 7.60 35.38
CA SER A 258 -48.92 8.09 36.33
C SER A 258 -49.56 8.40 37.69
N THR A 259 -49.16 7.67 38.74
CA THR A 259 -49.42 8.04 40.15
C THR A 259 -48.13 8.30 40.90
N TYR A 260 -48.05 9.50 41.46
CA TYR A 260 -46.95 10.07 42.21
C TYR A 260 -47.01 9.66 43.70
N THR A 261 -45.88 9.28 44.30
CA THR A 261 -45.46 9.65 45.68
C THR A 261 -43.99 9.23 45.88
N GLY A 262 -43.24 9.91 46.76
CA GLY A 262 -41.78 9.70 46.93
C GLY A 262 -41.34 9.29 48.34
N LYS A 263 -40.01 9.41 48.56
CA LYS A 263 -39.22 9.00 49.76
C LYS A 263 -39.12 7.48 49.90
N ASP A 264 -37.96 6.84 50.05
CA ASP A 264 -36.75 7.06 50.86
C ASP A 264 -35.64 6.14 50.29
N SER A 265 -34.35 6.15 50.65
CA SER A 265 -33.31 7.08 51.10
C SER A 265 -32.09 6.19 51.50
N LEU A 266 -30.86 6.74 51.57
CA LEU A 266 -29.62 6.07 52.05
C LEU A 266 -29.09 4.91 51.13
N ALA A 267 -27.80 4.62 50.95
CA ALA A 267 -26.51 5.27 51.23
C ALA A 267 -25.46 4.67 50.21
N LEU A 268 -24.13 4.88 50.22
CA LEU A 268 -23.23 5.65 51.09
C LEU A 268 -22.05 6.19 50.22
N ARG A 269 -21.65 7.44 50.47
CA ARG A 269 -20.54 8.22 49.88
C ARG A 269 -19.15 7.92 50.51
N ARG A 270 -18.09 8.47 49.88
CA ARG A 270 -16.70 8.72 50.38
C ARG A 270 -15.72 7.52 50.27
N SER A 271 -14.40 7.73 50.13
CA SER A 271 -13.61 8.95 50.36
C SER A 271 -12.45 9.18 49.37
N LEU A 272 -12.19 10.46 49.05
CA LEU A 272 -10.93 10.99 48.53
C LEU A 272 -10.43 12.04 49.53
N ARG A 273 -9.17 11.92 50.00
CA ARG A 273 -8.33 12.88 50.77
C ARG A 273 -7.17 12.07 51.42
N SER A 274 -5.97 12.60 51.68
CA SER A 274 -5.33 13.87 51.32
C SER A 274 -3.82 13.83 51.63
N ILE A 275 -3.07 14.75 51.03
CA ILE A 275 -1.65 15.08 51.29
C ILE A 275 -1.43 15.54 52.75
N PRO A 276 -0.25 15.30 53.34
CA PRO A 276 0.35 16.16 54.37
C PRO A 276 1.63 16.90 53.87
N PRO A 277 2.00 18.07 54.45
CA PRO A 277 3.02 18.96 53.88
C PRO A 277 4.38 19.01 54.62
N GLY A 278 5.45 19.36 53.87
CA GLY A 278 6.36 20.47 54.20
C GLY A 278 7.54 20.30 55.20
N VAL A 279 8.73 20.70 54.74
CA VAL A 279 9.90 21.26 55.50
C VAL A 279 10.64 20.28 56.47
N GLY A 280 11.97 20.19 56.52
CA GLY A 280 13.06 20.82 55.76
C GLY A 280 14.46 20.50 56.34
N THR A 281 15.51 21.16 55.81
CA THR A 281 16.91 21.30 56.33
C THR A 281 17.87 20.10 56.44
N ALA A 282 18.92 20.18 55.59
CA ALA A 282 20.36 20.21 55.95
C ALA A 282 21.26 18.94 56.02
N ALA A 283 22.54 19.22 55.69
CA ALA A 283 23.79 18.51 55.99
C ALA A 283 24.36 17.45 55.03
N ASP A 284 25.36 17.90 54.25
CA ASP A 284 26.71 17.34 54.04
C ASP A 284 26.99 15.84 53.80
N GLY A 285 27.86 15.59 52.80
CA GLY A 285 28.43 14.27 52.50
C GLY A 285 29.28 14.24 51.22
N ARG A 286 30.45 14.90 51.24
CA ARG A 286 31.46 14.90 50.15
C ARG A 286 32.32 13.61 50.21
N TRP A 287 33.21 13.43 49.21
CA TRP A 287 34.32 12.46 49.10
C TRP A 287 33.89 11.08 48.55
N ALA A 288 34.54 10.52 47.51
CA ALA A 288 35.65 11.00 46.69
C ALA A 288 35.53 10.47 45.24
#